data_AF-A0A7S3ZJ28-F1
#
_entry.id   AF-A0A7S3ZJ28-F1
#
_cell.length_a   1.000
_cell.length_b   1.000
_cell.length_c   1.000
_cell.angle_alpha   90.00
_cell.angle_beta   90.00
_cell.angle_gamma   90.00
#
_symmetry.space_group_name_H-M   'P 1'
#
loop_
_entity.id
_entity.type
_entity.pdbx_description
1 polymer ?
#
loop_
_entity_poly.entity_id
_entity_poly.type
_entity_poly.pdbx_seq_one_letter_code
_entity_poly.pdbx_strand_id
1 'polypeptide(L)'
;MDAQWRNELEALQQLLASQQSQIITLQKKLGVSTPEDEADVPAAEYRRVFLATAAFLLWDSIAMSIAAFTSGMEGDLGQVETLLWPMCWTVLMALVLGTMDSSVAGRHALLIYRGWAIIQVVVIPLLWWNSGRREVAVFLFVMFIVNAIFWPWMGKMMLETLRARGALTTQAQLYTNRAMKVLGFQILLAITALAQGIGRESYARVYATFVFSVVLSSSWVYLTAIFDVCNVDSRAVAKLRLSPLQATTLAFWGVNLLAGLAGYILASQRRPSRWASFAVGYVMMGSGWITMAFVGRLVYVARRGRDVPPAASVK
;
A
#
# COMPACT_ATOMS: atom_id res chain seq x y z
N MET A 1 26.95 -31.35 4.66
CA MET A 1 26.77 -30.05 3.96
C MET A 1 27.68 -29.09 4.68
N ASP A 2 28.89 -28.97 4.14
CA ASP A 2 30.10 -28.85 4.94
C ASP A 2 30.39 -27.41 5.37
N ALA A 3 30.94 -27.25 6.56
CA ALA A 3 31.36 -25.96 7.12
C ALA A 3 32.31 -25.21 6.16
N GLN A 4 33.09 -25.95 5.37
CA GLN A 4 33.96 -25.42 4.33
C GLN A 4 33.20 -24.60 3.28
N TRP A 5 32.06 -25.10 2.78
CA TRP A 5 31.26 -24.39 1.77
C TRP A 5 30.67 -23.07 2.30
N ARG A 6 30.32 -23.01 3.59
CA ARG A 6 29.82 -21.76 4.21
C ARG A 6 30.92 -20.71 4.31
N ASN A 7 32.13 -21.13 4.70
CA ASN A 7 33.27 -20.23 4.80
C ASN A 7 33.68 -19.68 3.43
N GLU A 8 33.65 -20.51 2.38
CA GLU A 8 33.90 -20.07 1.01
C GLU A 8 32.84 -19.07 0.52
N LEU A 9 31.56 -19.30 0.85
CA LEU A 9 30.48 -18.37 0.51
C LEU A 9 30.64 -17.02 1.23
N GLU A 10 30.99 -17.02 2.51
CA GLU A 10 31.24 -15.80 3.29
C GLU A 10 32.45 -15.02 2.75
N ALA A 11 33.53 -15.73 2.38
CA ALA A 11 34.71 -15.12 1.76
C ALA A 11 34.37 -14.48 0.41
N LEU A 12 33.56 -15.15 -0.42
CA LEU A 12 33.08 -14.59 -1.69
C LEU A 12 32.18 -13.38 -1.48
N GLN A 13 31.30 -13.38 -0.47
CA GLN A 13 30.45 -12.24 -0.15
C GLN A 13 31.28 -11.03 0.33
N GLN A 14 32.27 -11.25 1.18
CA GLN A 14 33.19 -10.20 1.62
C GLN A 14 34.02 -9.64 0.47
N LEU A 15 34.50 -10.50 -0.44
CA LEU A 15 35.22 -10.07 -1.63
C LEU A 15 34.34 -9.22 -2.53
N LEU A 16 33.09 -9.63 -2.76
CA LEU A 16 32.14 -8.90 -3.61
C LEU A 16 31.76 -7.54 -3.01
N ALA A 17 31.57 -7.46 -1.69
CA ALA A 17 31.35 -6.21 -0.97
C ALA A 17 32.57 -5.28 -1.06
N SER A 18 33.78 -5.84 -0.91
CA SER A 18 35.04 -5.10 -1.07
C SER A 18 35.19 -4.54 -2.49
N GLN A 19 34.91 -5.37 -3.51
CA GLN A 19 34.98 -4.93 -4.90
C GLN A 19 33.93 -3.86 -5.22
N GLN A 20 32.70 -3.98 -4.71
CA GLN A 20 31.68 -2.94 -4.86
C GLN A 20 32.11 -1.62 -4.21
N SER A 21 32.67 -1.67 -3.01
CA SER A 21 33.18 -0.47 -2.32
C SER A 21 34.32 0.21 -3.11
N GLN A 22 35.23 -0.59 -3.70
CA GLN A 22 36.29 -0.07 -4.56
C GLN A 22 35.75 0.55 -5.85
N ILE A 23 34.76 -0.08 -6.49
CA ILE A 23 34.10 0.46 -7.69
C ILE A 23 33.43 1.79 -7.39
N ILE A 24 32.68 1.90 -6.28
CA ILE A 24 32.04 3.16 -5.86
C ILE A 24 33.10 4.24 -5.59
N THR A 25 34.19 3.89 -4.92
CA THR A 25 35.30 4.82 -4.65
C THR A 25 35.96 5.30 -5.94
N LEU A 26 36.14 4.41 -6.92
CA LEU A 26 36.70 4.74 -8.23
C LEU A 26 35.75 5.61 -9.04
N GLN A 27 34.45 5.29 -9.07
CA GLN A 27 33.43 6.11 -9.72
C GLN A 27 33.42 7.53 -9.16
N LYS A 28 33.46 7.67 -7.83
CA LYS A 28 33.55 8.97 -7.14
C LYS A 28 34.81 9.75 -7.51
N LYS A 29 35.97 9.10 -7.58
CA LYS A 29 37.24 9.72 -8.01
C LYS A 29 37.23 10.15 -9.48
N LEU A 30 36.50 9.43 -10.32
CA LEU A 30 36.36 9.69 -11.75
C LEU A 30 35.27 10.72 -12.07
N GLY A 31 34.57 11.26 -11.05
CA GLY A 31 33.43 12.16 -11.26
C GLY A 31 32.25 11.49 -11.97
N VAL A 32 32.22 10.16 -12.01
CA VAL A 32 31.09 9.38 -12.51
C VAL A 32 30.04 9.39 -11.41
N SER A 33 28.85 9.94 -11.71
CA SER A 33 27.75 9.98 -10.76
C SER A 33 27.48 8.58 -10.21
N THR A 34 27.67 8.42 -8.91
CA THR A 34 27.33 7.18 -8.22
C THR A 34 25.80 7.12 -8.08
N PRO A 35 25.19 5.94 -7.82
CA PRO A 35 23.76 5.84 -7.50
C PRO A 35 23.33 6.67 -6.27
N GLU A 36 24.29 7.13 -5.45
CA GLU A 36 24.09 8.06 -4.33
C GLU A 36 23.98 9.53 -4.78
N ASP A 37 24.41 9.84 -6.01
CA ASP A 37 24.38 11.18 -6.61
C ASP A 37 23.18 11.38 -7.55
N GLU A 38 22.14 10.51 -7.50
CA GLU A 38 20.89 10.76 -8.22
C GLU A 38 20.29 12.09 -7.73
N ALA A 39 20.50 13.14 -8.52
CA ALA A 39 19.96 14.46 -8.25
C ALA A 39 18.44 14.38 -8.15
N ASP A 40 17.88 15.08 -7.17
CA ASP A 40 16.43 15.15 -6.99
C ASP A 40 15.76 15.62 -8.29
N VAL A 41 14.85 14.81 -8.82
CA VAL A 41 14.10 15.15 -10.03
C VAL A 41 13.26 16.40 -9.76
N PRO A 42 13.22 17.39 -10.68
CA PRO A 42 12.38 18.57 -10.52
C PRO A 42 10.90 18.20 -10.36
N ALA A 43 10.23 18.76 -9.35
CA ALA A 43 8.81 18.46 -9.10
C ALA A 43 7.88 18.83 -10.28
N ALA A 44 8.33 19.72 -11.17
CA ALA A 44 7.60 20.10 -12.37
C ALA A 44 7.33 18.92 -13.32
N GLU A 45 8.18 17.89 -13.33
CA GLU A 45 8.02 16.71 -14.18
C GLU A 45 6.75 15.89 -13.81
N TYR A 46 6.35 15.93 -12.54
CA TYR A 46 5.16 15.22 -12.03
C TYR A 46 3.88 16.04 -12.15
N ARG A 47 3.95 17.30 -12.62
CA ARG A 47 2.79 18.21 -12.63
C ARG A 47 1.56 17.60 -13.28
N ARG A 48 1.73 16.92 -14.42
CA ARG A 48 0.62 16.28 -15.15
C ARG A 48 -0.03 15.15 -14.33
N VAL A 49 0.80 14.31 -13.71
CA VAL A 49 0.34 13.18 -12.89
C VAL A 49 -0.35 13.70 -11.62
N PHE A 50 0.17 14.76 -11.00
CA PHE A 50 -0.49 15.41 -9.86
C PHE A 50 -1.86 15.95 -10.22
N LEU A 51 -1.99 16.65 -11.33
CA LEU A 51 -3.28 17.19 -11.78
C LEU A 51 -4.29 16.08 -12.09
N ALA A 52 -3.87 15.04 -12.81
CA ALA A 52 -4.73 13.90 -13.12
C ALA A 52 -5.18 13.17 -11.85
N THR A 53 -4.25 12.92 -10.92
CA THR A 53 -4.55 12.26 -9.64
C THR A 53 -5.49 13.11 -8.79
N ALA A 54 -5.20 14.41 -8.64
CA ALA A 54 -6.04 15.31 -7.87
C ALA A 54 -7.46 15.44 -8.45
N ALA A 55 -7.58 15.51 -9.78
CA ALA A 55 -8.88 15.53 -10.45
C ALA A 55 -9.68 14.24 -10.21
N PHE A 56 -9.02 13.07 -10.29
CA PHE A 56 -9.65 11.78 -10.02
C PHE A 56 -10.12 11.66 -8.56
N LEU A 57 -9.29 12.08 -7.59
CA LEU A 57 -9.64 12.06 -6.17
C LEU A 57 -10.71 13.08 -5.79
N LEU A 58 -10.74 14.22 -6.47
CA LEU A 58 -11.78 15.22 -6.31
C LEU A 58 -13.12 14.69 -6.83
N TRP A 59 -13.12 14.02 -7.98
CA TRP A 59 -14.30 13.36 -8.52
C TRP A 59 -14.85 12.32 -7.52
N ASP A 60 -14.01 11.39 -7.05
CA ASP A 60 -14.37 10.40 -6.02
C ASP A 60 -14.97 11.08 -4.79
N SER A 61 -14.32 12.12 -4.27
CA SER A 61 -14.81 12.85 -3.09
C SER A 61 -16.20 13.47 -3.31
N ILE A 62 -16.45 14.05 -4.50
CA ILE A 62 -17.74 14.66 -4.85
C ILE A 62 -18.80 13.56 -5.03
N ALA A 63 -18.51 12.53 -5.82
CA ALA A 63 -19.44 11.46 -6.14
C ALA A 63 -19.82 10.67 -4.87
N MET A 64 -18.87 10.34 -4.01
CA MET A 64 -19.12 9.73 -2.72
C MET A 64 -19.98 10.62 -1.81
N SER A 65 -19.76 11.94 -1.81
CA SER A 65 -20.58 12.87 -1.05
C SER A 65 -22.02 12.88 -1.55
N ILE A 66 -22.22 12.94 -2.87
CA ILE A 66 -23.56 12.84 -3.48
C ILE A 66 -24.23 11.52 -3.09
N ALA A 67 -23.52 10.39 -3.18
CA ALA A 67 -24.04 9.09 -2.76
C ALA A 67 -24.43 9.10 -1.27
N ALA A 68 -23.61 9.71 -0.41
CA ALA A 68 -23.86 9.78 1.02
C ALA A 68 -25.15 10.52 1.37
N PHE A 69 -25.48 11.58 0.63
CA PHE A 69 -26.69 12.39 0.86
C PHE A 69 -27.92 11.95 0.06
N THR A 70 -27.80 10.99 -0.87
CA THR A 70 -28.93 10.57 -1.72
C THR A 70 -29.36 9.14 -1.44
N SER A 71 -28.50 8.17 -1.75
CA SER A 71 -28.91 6.76 -1.92
C SER A 71 -28.09 5.76 -1.10
N GLY A 72 -27.07 6.24 -0.38
CA GLY A 72 -26.21 5.39 0.44
C GLY A 72 -25.32 4.46 -0.40
N MET A 73 -24.78 3.42 0.25
CA MET A 73 -23.94 2.40 -0.37
C MET A 73 -24.71 1.49 -1.35
N GLU A 74 -26.00 1.28 -1.12
CA GLU A 74 -26.82 0.37 -1.94
C GLU A 74 -27.39 1.04 -3.20
N GLY A 75 -27.37 2.37 -3.25
CA GLY A 75 -27.73 3.12 -4.44
C GLY A 75 -26.74 2.94 -5.58
N ASP A 76 -27.18 3.27 -6.80
CA ASP A 76 -26.38 3.02 -8.00
C ASP A 76 -25.04 3.74 -7.97
N LEU A 77 -25.05 5.02 -7.60
CA LEU A 77 -23.83 5.80 -7.44
C LEU A 77 -22.95 5.26 -6.31
N GLY A 78 -23.53 4.88 -5.16
CA GLY A 78 -22.78 4.28 -4.06
C GLY A 78 -22.07 2.99 -4.45
N GLN A 79 -22.69 2.18 -5.31
CA GLN A 79 -22.09 0.96 -5.85
C GLN A 79 -20.96 1.24 -6.85
N VAL A 80 -21.13 2.23 -7.73
CA VAL A 80 -20.04 2.68 -8.62
C VAL A 80 -18.84 3.15 -7.80
N GLU A 81 -19.08 4.02 -6.81
CA GLU A 81 -18.03 4.51 -5.92
C GLU A 81 -17.37 3.40 -5.11
N THR A 82 -18.14 2.39 -4.69
CA THR A 82 -17.59 1.20 -4.02
C THR A 82 -16.58 0.46 -4.92
N LEU A 83 -16.72 0.51 -6.24
CA LEU A 83 -15.75 -0.09 -7.16
C LEU A 83 -14.55 0.82 -7.45
N LEU A 84 -14.75 2.14 -7.47
CA LEU A 84 -13.72 3.14 -7.78
C LEU A 84 -12.80 3.46 -6.59
N TRP A 85 -13.35 3.49 -5.38
CA TRP A 85 -12.62 3.91 -4.18
C TRP A 85 -11.30 3.14 -3.92
N PRO A 86 -11.20 1.80 -4.13
CA PRO A 86 -9.93 1.09 -4.02
C PRO A 86 -8.88 1.51 -5.06
N MET A 87 -9.31 2.04 -6.21
CA MET A 87 -8.41 2.57 -7.23
C MET A 87 -7.78 3.89 -6.77
N CYS A 88 -8.55 4.75 -6.10
CA CYS A 88 -8.06 5.98 -5.48
C CYS A 88 -6.88 5.71 -4.55
N TRP A 89 -7.01 4.65 -3.74
CA TRP A 89 -5.93 4.14 -2.89
C TRP A 89 -4.69 3.73 -3.67
N THR A 90 -4.86 2.92 -4.71
CA THR A 90 -3.76 2.44 -5.54
C THR A 90 -3.03 3.60 -6.20
N VAL A 91 -3.76 4.54 -6.82
CA VAL A 91 -3.19 5.72 -7.50
C VAL A 91 -2.47 6.63 -6.49
N LEU A 92 -3.04 6.86 -5.31
CA LEU A 92 -2.39 7.65 -4.27
C LEU A 92 -1.07 7.05 -3.80
N MET A 93 -1.05 5.74 -3.55
CA MET A 93 0.17 5.05 -3.13
C MET A 93 1.18 4.93 -4.28
N ALA A 94 0.71 4.78 -5.51
CA ALA A 94 1.55 4.85 -6.71
C ALA A 94 2.21 6.21 -6.84
N LEU A 95 1.46 7.29 -6.60
CA LEU A 95 1.98 8.65 -6.65
C LEU A 95 3.00 8.89 -5.53
N VAL A 96 2.73 8.45 -4.31
CA VAL A 96 3.66 8.58 -3.17
C VAL A 96 4.96 7.85 -3.47
N LEU A 97 4.92 6.57 -3.84
CA LEU A 97 6.15 5.80 -4.10
C LEU A 97 6.81 6.16 -5.43
N GLY A 98 6.03 6.52 -6.45
CA GLY A 98 6.53 6.92 -7.77
C GLY A 98 7.18 8.30 -7.81
N THR A 99 7.08 9.08 -6.74
CA THR A 99 7.76 10.38 -6.58
C THR A 99 8.96 10.31 -5.65
N MET A 100 9.45 9.10 -5.33
CA MET A 100 10.54 8.92 -4.37
C MET A 100 11.88 9.48 -4.83
N ASP A 101 12.06 9.68 -6.11
CA ASP A 101 13.17 10.35 -6.80
C ASP A 101 13.10 11.88 -6.74
N SER A 102 12.03 12.46 -6.15
CA SER A 102 11.90 13.90 -5.93
C SER A 102 11.38 14.22 -4.53
N SER A 103 12.23 14.78 -3.67
CA SER A 103 11.84 15.12 -2.28
C SER A 103 10.68 16.12 -2.19
N VAL A 104 10.60 17.07 -3.12
CA VAL A 104 9.52 18.06 -3.21
C VAL A 104 8.23 17.39 -3.70
N ALA A 105 8.30 16.59 -4.77
CA ALA A 105 7.13 15.90 -5.30
C ALA A 105 6.56 14.90 -4.27
N GLY A 106 7.42 14.13 -3.59
CA GLY A 106 6.99 13.21 -2.53
C GLY A 106 6.24 13.91 -1.39
N ARG A 107 6.67 15.12 -0.99
CA ARG A 107 5.93 15.93 -0.01
C ARG A 107 4.56 16.35 -0.53
N HIS A 108 4.46 16.78 -1.79
CA HIS A 108 3.18 17.14 -2.40
C HIS A 108 2.24 15.93 -2.53
N ALA A 109 2.76 14.76 -2.92
CA ALA A 109 2.00 13.51 -2.98
C ALA A 109 1.38 13.17 -1.62
N LEU A 110 2.15 13.29 -0.53
CA LEU A 110 1.66 13.08 0.83
C LEU A 110 0.61 14.10 1.27
N LEU A 111 0.70 15.35 0.81
CA LEU A 111 -0.32 16.37 1.08
C LEU A 111 -1.62 16.07 0.37
N ILE A 112 -1.56 15.66 -0.91
CA ILE A 112 -2.74 15.22 -1.68
C ILE A 112 -3.39 14.02 -0.98
N TYR A 113 -2.58 13.04 -0.56
CA TYR A 113 -3.06 11.89 0.20
C TYR A 113 -3.82 12.33 1.45
N ARG A 114 -3.22 13.18 2.28
CA ARG A 114 -3.83 13.67 3.52
C ARG A 114 -5.15 14.39 3.25
N GLY A 115 -5.17 15.28 2.25
CA GLY A 115 -6.37 16.02 1.87
C GLY A 115 -7.52 15.09 1.52
N TRP A 116 -7.27 14.10 0.65
CA TRP A 116 -8.26 13.09 0.30
C TRP A 116 -8.69 12.27 1.53
N ALA A 117 -7.74 11.74 2.31
CA ALA A 117 -8.04 10.91 3.47
C ALA A 117 -8.87 11.64 4.55
N ILE A 118 -8.63 12.95 4.77
CA ILE A 118 -9.41 13.78 5.70
C ILE A 118 -10.87 13.88 5.25
N ILE A 119 -11.13 14.07 3.95
CA ILE A 119 -12.49 14.11 3.41
C ILE A 119 -13.21 12.77 3.69
N GLN A 120 -12.51 11.66 3.49
CA GLN A 120 -13.05 10.31 3.69
C GLN A 120 -13.44 10.03 5.15
N VAL A 121 -12.84 10.72 6.14
CA VAL A 121 -13.25 10.62 7.56
C VAL A 121 -14.71 10.98 7.76
N VAL A 122 -15.26 11.89 6.96
CA VAL A 122 -16.65 12.33 7.10
C VAL A 122 -17.55 11.61 6.09
N VAL A 123 -17.12 11.55 4.83
CA VAL A 123 -17.98 11.07 3.74
C VAL A 123 -18.31 9.58 3.89
N ILE A 124 -17.33 8.73 4.22
CA ILE A 124 -17.54 7.29 4.32
C ILE A 124 -18.51 6.95 5.46
N PRO A 125 -18.34 7.45 6.70
CA PRO A 125 -19.31 7.21 7.76
C PRO A 125 -20.71 7.69 7.40
N LEU A 126 -20.86 8.86 6.79
CA LEU A 126 -22.17 9.37 6.35
C LEU A 126 -22.82 8.44 5.32
N LEU A 127 -22.05 7.90 4.38
CA LEU A 127 -22.54 6.96 3.38
C LEU A 127 -23.12 5.68 4.02
N TRP A 128 -22.46 5.15 5.05
CA TRP A 128 -22.96 4.00 5.80
C TRP A 128 -24.10 4.34 6.75
N TRP A 129 -24.07 5.54 7.33
CA TRP A 129 -25.14 6.04 8.19
C TRP A 129 -26.45 6.14 7.42
N ASN A 130 -26.40 6.73 6.22
CA ASN A 130 -27.57 6.88 5.35
C ASN A 130 -28.06 5.53 4.78
N SER A 131 -27.21 4.52 4.77
CA SER A 131 -27.57 3.13 4.42
C SER A 131 -28.25 2.37 5.58
N GLY A 132 -28.55 3.04 6.69
CA GLY A 132 -29.21 2.45 7.86
C GLY A 132 -28.29 1.66 8.80
N ARG A 133 -26.97 1.71 8.59
CA ARG A 133 -25.95 0.94 9.36
C ARG A 133 -25.18 1.84 10.30
N ARG A 134 -25.86 2.38 11.32
CA ARG A 134 -25.32 3.42 12.21
C ARG A 134 -24.13 2.92 13.03
N GLU A 135 -24.17 1.68 13.49
CA GLU A 135 -23.10 1.03 14.21
C GLU A 135 -21.82 0.92 13.37
N VAL A 136 -21.96 0.54 12.10
CA VAL A 136 -20.83 0.46 11.17
C VAL A 136 -20.31 1.85 10.83
N ALA A 137 -21.19 2.84 10.68
CA ALA A 137 -20.79 4.22 10.44
C ALA A 137 -19.91 4.79 11.57
N VAL A 138 -20.29 4.59 12.83
CA VAL A 138 -19.49 5.05 13.99
C VAL A 138 -18.13 4.35 14.01
N PHE A 139 -18.10 3.04 13.76
CA PHE A 139 -16.86 2.29 13.67
C PHE A 139 -15.97 2.82 12.53
N LEU A 140 -16.52 3.02 11.34
CA LEU A 140 -15.81 3.57 10.19
C LEU A 140 -15.29 4.98 10.44
N PHE A 141 -16.00 5.82 11.20
CA PHE A 141 -15.53 7.16 11.55
C PHE A 141 -14.20 7.11 12.31
N VAL A 142 -14.13 6.28 13.36
CA VAL A 142 -12.90 6.08 14.14
C VAL A 142 -11.80 5.47 13.28
N MET A 143 -12.13 4.50 12.44
CA MET A 143 -11.17 3.85 11.57
C MET A 143 -10.58 4.80 10.54
N PHE A 144 -11.40 5.63 9.91
CA PHE A 144 -10.90 6.56 8.92
C PHE A 144 -10.06 7.67 9.52
N ILE A 145 -10.31 8.10 10.77
CA ILE A 145 -9.40 9.00 11.51
C ILE A 145 -8.01 8.36 11.60
N VAL A 146 -7.95 7.12 12.07
CA VAL A 146 -6.65 6.45 12.22
C VAL A 146 -6.02 6.16 10.86
N ASN A 147 -6.78 5.85 9.81
CA ASN A 147 -6.24 5.71 8.45
C ASN A 147 -5.66 7.03 7.92
N ALA A 148 -6.34 8.16 8.14
CA ALA A 148 -5.89 9.49 7.71
C ALA A 148 -4.58 9.91 8.38
N ILE A 149 -4.26 9.34 9.55
CA ILE A 149 -2.98 9.54 10.23
C ILE A 149 -1.95 8.50 9.78
N PHE A 150 -2.32 7.22 9.85
CA PHE A 150 -1.42 6.09 9.67
C PHE A 150 -0.81 6.05 8.28
N TRP A 151 -1.63 6.16 7.22
CA TRP A 151 -1.13 5.92 5.86
C TRP A 151 -0.22 7.03 5.34
N PRO A 152 -0.51 8.33 5.57
CA PRO A 152 0.46 9.38 5.29
C PRO A 152 1.74 9.25 6.12
N TRP A 153 1.63 8.83 7.39
CA TRP A 153 2.81 8.55 8.22
C TRP A 153 3.64 7.41 7.63
N MET A 154 3.01 6.28 7.31
CA MET A 154 3.69 5.11 6.77
C MET A 154 4.31 5.42 5.41
N GLY A 155 3.57 6.09 4.52
CA GLY A 155 4.09 6.53 3.22
C GLY A 155 5.33 7.42 3.36
N LYS A 156 5.30 8.38 4.30
CA LYS A 156 6.47 9.20 4.63
C LYS A 156 7.65 8.34 5.11
N MET A 157 7.41 7.41 6.03
CA MET A 157 8.46 6.52 6.55
C MET A 157 9.05 5.63 5.45
N MET A 158 8.21 5.05 4.60
CA MET A 158 8.64 4.25 3.46
C MET A 158 9.50 5.08 2.51
N LEU A 159 9.08 6.30 2.17
CA LEU A 159 9.84 7.21 1.32
C LEU A 159 11.22 7.54 1.89
N GLU A 160 11.29 7.98 3.14
CA GLU A 160 12.58 8.28 3.81
C GLU A 160 13.49 7.05 3.82
N THR A 161 12.89 5.88 4.10
CA THR A 161 13.61 4.62 4.24
C THR A 161 14.12 4.10 2.90
N LEU A 162 13.33 4.20 1.82
CA LEU A 162 13.71 3.79 0.47
C LEU A 162 14.72 4.77 -0.13
N ARG A 163 14.52 6.08 0.09
CA ARG A 163 15.46 7.11 -0.41
C ARG A 163 16.87 6.95 0.14
N ALA A 164 16.99 6.67 1.43
CA ALA A 164 18.28 6.43 2.06
C ALA A 164 18.95 5.10 1.62
N ARG A 165 18.34 4.30 0.75
CA ARG A 165 18.98 3.12 0.14
C ARG A 165 19.50 3.37 -1.28
N GLY A 166 19.25 4.54 -1.86
CA GLY A 166 19.67 4.89 -3.22
C GLY A 166 18.86 4.20 -4.33
N ALA A 167 19.29 4.41 -5.58
CA ALA A 167 18.63 3.92 -6.80
C ALA A 167 17.18 4.39 -6.94
N LEU A 168 16.93 5.69 -6.71
CA LEU A 168 15.61 6.27 -6.52
C LEU A 168 14.75 6.14 -7.77
N THR A 169 15.30 6.47 -8.93
CA THR A 169 14.59 6.46 -10.21
C THR A 169 14.16 5.04 -10.57
N THR A 170 15.05 4.06 -10.39
CA THR A 170 14.76 2.65 -10.69
C THR A 170 13.67 2.11 -9.74
N GLN A 171 13.76 2.46 -8.45
CA GLN A 171 12.74 2.07 -7.48
C GLN A 171 11.39 2.75 -7.75
N ALA A 172 11.38 4.05 -8.05
CA ALA A 172 10.18 4.81 -8.42
C ALA A 172 9.45 4.16 -9.60
N GLN A 173 10.18 3.81 -10.65
CA GLN A 173 9.64 3.09 -11.81
C GLN A 173 9.12 1.71 -11.44
N LEU A 174 9.87 0.94 -10.64
CA LEU A 174 9.44 -0.39 -10.18
C LEU A 174 8.11 -0.34 -9.43
N TYR A 175 7.97 0.57 -8.47
CA TYR A 175 6.75 0.69 -7.67
C TYR A 175 5.58 1.22 -8.47
N THR A 176 5.81 2.19 -9.36
CA THR A 176 4.79 2.67 -10.30
C THR A 176 4.31 1.54 -11.20
N ASN A 177 5.21 0.75 -11.78
CA ASN A 177 4.85 -0.40 -12.62
C ASN A 177 4.04 -1.46 -11.85
N ARG A 178 4.41 -1.76 -10.58
CA ARG A 178 3.62 -2.66 -9.74
C ARG A 178 2.22 -2.10 -9.47
N ALA A 179 2.11 -0.82 -9.16
CA ALA A 179 0.83 -0.18 -8.91
C ALA A 179 -0.06 -0.15 -10.17
N MET A 180 0.50 0.09 -11.35
CA MET A 180 -0.24 0.05 -12.62
C MET A 180 -0.80 -1.34 -12.92
N LYS A 181 -0.09 -2.41 -12.55
CA LYS A 181 -0.62 -3.79 -12.66
C LYS A 181 -1.80 -4.02 -11.72
N VAL A 182 -1.69 -3.55 -10.48
CA VAL A 182 -2.80 -3.62 -9.51
C VAL A 182 -4.00 -2.82 -10.01
N LEU A 183 -3.78 -1.58 -10.47
CA LEU A 183 -4.83 -0.71 -11.00
C LEU A 183 -5.51 -1.30 -12.22
N GLY A 184 -4.74 -1.82 -13.19
CA GLY A 184 -5.29 -2.49 -14.37
C GLY A 184 -6.19 -3.67 -14.01
N PHE A 185 -5.80 -4.45 -13.00
CA PHE A 185 -6.63 -5.54 -12.51
C PHE A 185 -7.89 -5.05 -11.78
N GLN A 186 -7.79 -3.99 -10.97
CA GLN A 186 -8.95 -3.35 -10.32
C GLN A 186 -9.95 -2.80 -11.34
N ILE A 187 -9.47 -2.18 -12.43
CA ILE A 187 -10.32 -1.70 -13.52
C ILE A 187 -11.07 -2.87 -14.17
N LEU A 188 -10.38 -3.98 -14.46
CA LEU A 188 -11.01 -5.17 -15.02
C LEU A 188 -12.10 -5.73 -14.09
N LEU A 189 -11.83 -5.79 -12.78
CA LEU A 189 -12.80 -6.23 -11.77
C LEU A 189 -14.01 -5.31 -11.70
N ALA A 190 -13.79 -3.99 -11.74
CA ALA A 190 -14.87 -3.01 -11.74
C ALA A 190 -15.74 -3.14 -12.98
N ILE A 191 -15.15 -3.21 -14.17
CA ILE A 191 -15.89 -3.42 -15.43
C ILE A 191 -16.70 -4.72 -15.37
N THR A 192 -16.11 -5.80 -14.86
CA THR A 192 -16.78 -7.10 -14.73
C THR A 192 -17.97 -7.02 -13.78
N ALA A 193 -17.82 -6.35 -12.64
CA ALA A 193 -18.91 -6.16 -11.68
C ALA A 193 -20.03 -5.28 -12.26
N LEU A 194 -19.69 -4.18 -12.94
CA LEU A 194 -20.64 -3.29 -13.60
C LEU A 194 -21.43 -4.01 -14.71
N ALA A 195 -20.75 -4.84 -15.51
CA ALA A 195 -21.39 -5.64 -16.56
C ALA A 195 -22.40 -6.66 -16.01
N GLN A 196 -22.28 -7.02 -14.73
CA GLN A 196 -23.21 -7.92 -14.04
C GLN A 196 -24.36 -7.16 -13.35
N GLY A 197 -24.46 -5.85 -13.59
CA GLY A 197 -25.54 -4.99 -13.15
C GLY A 197 -25.22 -4.21 -11.88
N ILE A 198 -25.91 -3.09 -11.73
CA ILE A 198 -25.92 -2.24 -10.54
C ILE A 198 -27.31 -2.31 -9.91
N GLY A 199 -27.39 -2.18 -8.60
CA GLY A 199 -28.65 -2.13 -7.86
C GLY A 199 -28.67 -3.11 -6.69
N ARG A 200 -29.79 -3.14 -5.96
CA ARG A 200 -29.85 -3.82 -4.66
C ARG A 200 -29.51 -5.32 -4.72
N GLU A 201 -29.87 -5.98 -5.81
CA GLU A 201 -29.59 -7.41 -6.02
C GLU A 201 -28.11 -7.69 -6.32
N SER A 202 -27.41 -6.73 -6.93
CA SER A 202 -25.98 -6.82 -7.27
C SER A 202 -25.06 -6.36 -6.15
N TYR A 203 -25.59 -5.67 -5.14
CA TYR A 203 -24.79 -5.06 -4.07
C TYR A 203 -23.86 -6.05 -3.35
N ALA A 204 -24.34 -7.26 -3.04
CA ALA A 204 -23.51 -8.28 -2.38
C ALA A 204 -22.27 -8.65 -3.21
N ARG A 205 -22.41 -8.63 -4.54
CA ARG A 205 -21.32 -8.87 -5.49
C ARG A 205 -20.36 -7.69 -5.53
N VAL A 206 -20.89 -6.48 -5.73
CA VAL A 206 -20.12 -5.24 -5.77
C VAL A 206 -19.29 -5.07 -4.49
N TYR A 207 -19.90 -5.32 -3.34
CA TYR A 207 -19.21 -5.27 -2.06
C TYR A 207 -18.10 -6.33 -1.95
N ALA A 208 -18.32 -7.56 -2.42
CA ALA A 208 -17.29 -8.59 -2.41
C ALA A 208 -16.12 -8.26 -3.36
N THR A 209 -16.41 -7.68 -4.53
CA THR A 209 -15.40 -7.13 -5.44
C THR A 209 -14.60 -6.01 -4.78
N PHE A 210 -15.27 -5.09 -4.08
CA PHE A 210 -14.62 -4.04 -3.31
C PHE A 210 -13.66 -4.60 -2.26
N VAL A 211 -14.10 -5.58 -1.46
CA VAL A 211 -13.26 -6.20 -0.43
C VAL A 211 -11.98 -6.77 -1.05
N PHE A 212 -12.10 -7.51 -2.16
CA PHE A 212 -10.94 -8.02 -2.87
C PHE A 212 -10.03 -6.90 -3.39
N SER A 213 -10.60 -5.86 -4.02
CA SER A 213 -9.86 -4.72 -4.55
C SER A 213 -9.09 -3.96 -3.46
N VAL A 214 -9.67 -3.76 -2.27
CA VAL A 214 -8.97 -3.14 -1.13
C VAL A 214 -7.80 -3.99 -0.65
N VAL A 215 -7.98 -5.31 -0.57
CA VAL A 215 -6.92 -6.24 -0.19
C VAL A 215 -5.77 -6.22 -1.19
N LEU A 216 -6.06 -6.12 -2.49
CA LEU A 216 -5.02 -6.00 -3.52
C LEU A 216 -4.15 -4.75 -3.32
N SER A 217 -4.79 -3.58 -3.14
CA SER A 217 -4.07 -2.32 -2.90
C SER A 217 -3.21 -2.39 -1.64
N SER A 218 -3.83 -2.78 -0.52
CA SER A 218 -3.14 -2.82 0.78
C SER A 218 -2.05 -3.88 0.81
N SER A 219 -2.26 -5.05 0.21
CA SER A 219 -1.25 -6.11 0.15
C SER A 219 -0.03 -5.71 -0.65
N TRP A 220 -0.18 -5.00 -1.76
CA TRP A 220 0.97 -4.47 -2.50
C TRP A 220 1.80 -3.50 -1.64
N VAL A 221 1.14 -2.61 -0.89
CA VAL A 221 1.83 -1.67 0.00
C VAL A 221 2.49 -2.41 1.17
N TYR A 222 1.80 -3.38 1.78
CA TYR A 222 2.36 -4.19 2.86
C TYR A 222 3.55 -5.03 2.42
N LEU A 223 3.49 -5.66 1.23
CA LEU A 223 4.63 -6.37 0.66
C LEU A 223 5.83 -5.44 0.48
N THR A 224 5.60 -4.24 -0.06
CA THR A 224 6.65 -3.22 -0.22
C THR A 224 7.21 -2.82 1.15
N ALA A 225 6.36 -2.62 2.15
CA ALA A 225 6.78 -2.26 3.50
C ALA A 225 7.59 -3.38 4.17
N ILE A 226 7.14 -4.64 4.08
CA ILE A 226 7.76 -5.78 4.74
C ILE A 226 9.08 -6.15 4.07
N PHE A 227 9.06 -6.39 2.76
CA PHE A 227 10.22 -6.91 2.05
C PHE A 227 11.20 -5.81 1.67
N ASP A 228 10.69 -4.73 1.07
CA ASP A 228 11.58 -3.71 0.52
C ASP A 228 11.99 -2.69 1.59
N VAL A 229 11.08 -2.20 2.43
CA VAL A 229 11.39 -1.16 3.44
C VAL A 229 12.01 -1.74 4.71
N CYS A 230 11.52 -2.88 5.19
CA CYS A 230 12.04 -3.54 6.41
C CYS A 230 13.13 -4.58 6.12
N ASN A 231 13.45 -4.86 4.85
CA ASN A 231 14.45 -5.85 4.44
C ASN A 231 14.23 -7.25 5.07
N VAL A 232 12.98 -7.68 5.19
CA VAL A 232 12.69 -9.05 5.66
C VAL A 232 13.18 -10.03 4.59
N ASP A 233 14.16 -10.87 4.93
CA ASP A 233 14.75 -11.81 3.99
C ASP A 233 13.74 -12.88 3.55
N SER A 234 13.45 -12.92 2.24
CA SER A 234 12.56 -13.92 1.64
C SER A 234 13.07 -15.36 1.84
N ARG A 235 14.40 -15.56 1.92
CA ARG A 235 14.98 -16.88 2.22
C ARG A 235 14.77 -17.27 3.67
N ALA A 236 14.81 -16.31 4.60
CA ALA A 236 14.48 -16.54 6.00
C ALA A 236 12.98 -16.89 6.16
N VAL A 237 12.10 -16.22 5.41
CA VAL A 237 10.67 -16.59 5.34
C VAL A 237 10.50 -18.05 4.88
N ALA A 238 11.13 -18.43 3.78
CA ALA A 238 11.04 -19.78 3.23
C ALA A 238 11.57 -20.87 4.19
N LYS A 239 12.48 -20.52 5.10
CA LYS A 239 13.04 -21.42 6.11
C LYS A 239 12.41 -21.26 7.51
N LEU A 240 11.34 -20.47 7.63
CA LEU A 240 10.66 -20.16 8.90
C LEU A 240 11.60 -19.57 9.97
N ARG A 241 12.66 -18.87 9.55
CA ARG A 241 13.65 -18.21 10.43
C ARG A 241 13.32 -16.75 10.67
N LEU A 242 12.05 -16.48 10.95
CA LEU A 242 11.55 -15.13 11.16
C LEU A 242 11.56 -14.78 12.65
N SER A 243 11.77 -13.50 12.96
CA SER A 243 11.47 -13.00 14.30
C SER A 243 9.97 -13.15 14.60
N PRO A 244 9.56 -13.23 15.88
CA PRO A 244 8.14 -13.31 16.24
C PRO A 244 7.31 -12.19 15.61
N LEU A 245 7.83 -10.95 15.61
CA LEU A 245 7.15 -9.81 14.99
C LEU A 245 6.94 -10.00 13.49
N GLN A 246 7.96 -10.44 12.73
CA GLN A 246 7.84 -10.70 11.29
C GLN A 246 6.86 -11.83 10.99
N ALA A 247 6.91 -12.92 11.77
CA ALA A 247 6.01 -14.06 11.63
C ALA A 247 4.55 -13.65 11.87
N THR A 248 4.29 -12.91 12.95
CA THR A 248 2.94 -12.38 13.25
C THR A 248 2.45 -11.44 12.16
N THR A 249 3.29 -10.53 11.65
CA THR A 249 2.92 -9.66 10.53
C THR A 249 2.49 -10.46 9.30
N LEU A 250 3.29 -11.46 8.89
CA LEU A 250 2.98 -12.27 7.71
C LEU A 250 1.73 -13.13 7.91
N ALA A 251 1.50 -13.65 9.12
CA ALA A 251 0.31 -14.43 9.42
C ALA A 251 -0.97 -13.59 9.27
N PHE A 252 -1.03 -12.41 9.89
CA PHE A 252 -2.21 -11.53 9.78
C PHE A 252 -2.38 -10.96 8.37
N TRP A 253 -1.29 -10.63 7.69
CA TRP A 253 -1.34 -10.26 6.28
C TRP A 253 -1.88 -11.41 5.41
N GLY A 254 -1.47 -12.66 5.68
CA GLY A 254 -2.01 -13.84 5.02
C GLY A 254 -3.50 -14.03 5.24
N VAL A 255 -3.99 -13.82 6.48
CA VAL A 255 -5.45 -13.83 6.76
C VAL A 255 -6.17 -12.73 5.98
N ASN A 256 -5.60 -11.54 5.89
CA ASN A 256 -6.16 -10.43 5.12
C ASN A 256 -6.25 -10.78 3.62
N LEU A 257 -5.20 -11.38 3.06
CA LEU A 257 -5.19 -11.90 1.69
C LEU A 257 -6.27 -12.96 1.45
N LEU A 258 -6.41 -13.92 2.38
CA LEU A 258 -7.43 -14.97 2.29
C LEU A 258 -8.84 -14.39 2.33
N ALA A 259 -9.07 -13.35 3.13
CA ALA A 259 -10.35 -12.63 3.13
C ALA A 259 -10.61 -11.97 1.77
N GLY A 260 -9.62 -11.29 1.18
CA GLY A 260 -9.75 -10.76 -0.17
C GLY A 260 -10.07 -11.83 -1.20
N LEU A 261 -9.35 -12.96 -1.17
CA LEU A 261 -9.59 -14.09 -2.07
C LEU A 261 -11.00 -14.68 -1.91
N ALA A 262 -11.48 -14.81 -0.67
CA ALA A 262 -12.86 -15.21 -0.42
C ALA A 262 -13.86 -14.21 -1.03
N GLY A 263 -13.56 -12.90 -0.97
CA GLY A 263 -14.33 -11.85 -1.64
C GLY A 263 -14.37 -12.03 -3.15
N TYR A 264 -13.24 -12.34 -3.79
CA TYR A 264 -13.19 -12.65 -5.22
C TYR A 264 -14.04 -13.86 -5.60
N ILE A 265 -13.94 -14.96 -4.83
CA ILE A 265 -14.73 -16.18 -5.05
C ILE A 265 -16.23 -15.87 -4.92
N LEU A 266 -16.62 -15.13 -3.87
CA LEU A 266 -18.01 -14.70 -3.68
C LEU A 266 -18.50 -13.82 -4.84
N ALA A 267 -17.71 -12.83 -5.26
CA ALA A 267 -18.06 -11.96 -6.38
C ALA A 267 -18.28 -12.72 -7.70
N SER A 268 -17.62 -13.86 -7.86
CA SER A 268 -17.73 -14.72 -9.05
C SER A 268 -18.98 -15.61 -9.03
N GLN A 269 -19.71 -15.69 -7.91
CA GLN A 269 -20.92 -16.51 -7.80
C GLN A 269 -22.08 -15.88 -8.58
N ARG A 270 -22.98 -16.74 -9.08
CA ARG A 270 -24.20 -16.27 -9.76
C ARG A 270 -25.11 -15.47 -8.82
N ARG A 271 -25.19 -15.88 -7.54
CA ARG A 271 -26.02 -15.27 -6.49
C ARG A 271 -25.23 -15.22 -5.17
N PRO A 272 -24.33 -14.24 -4.98
CA PRO A 272 -23.54 -14.14 -3.76
C PRO A 272 -24.42 -13.89 -2.54
N SER A 273 -24.13 -14.59 -1.45
CA SER A 273 -24.80 -14.34 -0.16
C SER A 273 -24.37 -13.00 0.40
N ARG A 274 -25.33 -12.10 0.64
CA ARG A 274 -25.08 -10.79 1.27
C ARG A 274 -24.38 -10.95 2.62
N TRP A 275 -24.84 -11.88 3.45
CA TRP A 275 -24.22 -12.14 4.74
C TRP A 275 -22.76 -12.57 4.60
N ALA A 276 -22.46 -13.47 3.65
CA ALA A 276 -21.09 -13.93 3.41
C ALA A 276 -20.19 -12.78 2.93
N SER A 277 -20.67 -11.93 2.02
CA SER A 277 -19.92 -10.75 1.55
C SER A 277 -19.57 -9.80 2.70
N PHE A 278 -20.52 -9.55 3.61
CA PHE A 278 -20.26 -8.74 4.81
C PHE A 278 -19.30 -9.41 5.79
N ALA A 279 -19.47 -10.70 6.05
CA ALA A 279 -18.58 -11.45 6.94
C ALA A 279 -17.13 -11.37 6.45
N VAL A 280 -16.91 -11.57 5.14
CA VAL A 280 -15.60 -11.44 4.51
C VAL A 280 -15.07 -10.00 4.62
N GLY A 281 -15.93 -8.99 4.43
CA GLY A 281 -15.58 -7.59 4.67
C GLY A 281 -15.12 -7.31 6.10
N TYR A 282 -15.81 -7.83 7.11
CA TYR A 282 -15.40 -7.66 8.52
C TYR A 282 -14.08 -8.39 8.83
N VAL A 283 -13.88 -9.60 8.31
CA VAL A 283 -12.61 -10.33 8.47
C VAL A 283 -11.48 -9.55 7.80
N MET A 284 -11.71 -9.01 6.59
CA MET A 284 -10.77 -8.15 5.90
C MET A 284 -10.44 -6.90 6.73
N MET A 285 -11.43 -6.22 7.28
CA MET A 285 -11.21 -5.04 8.12
C MET A 285 -10.41 -5.42 9.38
N GLY A 286 -10.85 -6.40 10.17
CA GLY A 286 -10.15 -6.80 11.39
C GLY A 286 -8.70 -7.22 11.16
N SER A 287 -8.48 -8.14 10.21
CA SER A 287 -7.13 -8.60 9.85
C SER A 287 -6.25 -7.49 9.26
N GLY A 288 -6.85 -6.59 8.47
CA GLY A 288 -6.15 -5.45 7.87
C GLY A 288 -5.62 -4.48 8.91
N TRP A 289 -6.38 -4.24 9.98
CA TRP A 289 -5.98 -3.35 11.09
C TRP A 289 -4.87 -3.93 11.95
N ILE A 290 -4.96 -5.22 12.24
CA ILE A 290 -3.91 -5.92 12.97
C ILE A 290 -2.63 -5.92 12.13
N THR A 291 -2.75 -6.20 10.82
CA THR A 291 -1.62 -6.12 9.87
C THR A 291 -1.02 -4.71 9.85
N MET A 292 -1.86 -3.68 9.78
CA MET A 292 -1.45 -2.28 9.78
C MET A 292 -0.60 -1.93 11.02
N ALA A 293 -1.04 -2.35 12.21
CA ALA A 293 -0.32 -2.13 13.46
C ALA A 293 1.06 -2.81 13.45
N PHE A 294 1.13 -4.07 13.02
CA PHE A 294 2.39 -4.83 13.00
C PHE A 294 3.35 -4.37 11.89
N VAL A 295 2.86 -4.05 10.69
CA VAL A 295 3.66 -3.46 9.61
C VAL A 295 4.18 -2.09 10.04
N GLY A 296 3.34 -1.24 10.64
CA GLY A 296 3.78 0.04 11.19
C GLY A 296 4.88 -0.14 12.23
N ARG A 297 4.74 -1.12 13.12
CA ARG A 297 5.79 -1.44 14.10
C ARG A 297 7.09 -1.91 13.42
N LEU A 298 7.02 -2.76 12.40
CA LEU A 298 8.19 -3.19 11.64
C LEU A 298 8.92 -2.00 10.99
N VAL A 299 8.17 -1.13 10.30
CA VAL A 299 8.73 0.06 9.64
C VAL A 299 9.38 0.98 10.68
N TYR A 300 8.75 1.15 11.84
CA TYR A 300 9.32 1.94 12.93
C TYR A 300 10.63 1.37 13.48
N VAL A 301 10.72 0.05 13.68
CA VAL A 301 11.94 -0.62 14.13
C VAL A 301 13.03 -0.54 13.07
N ALA A 302 12.69 -0.75 11.80
CA ALA A 302 13.63 -0.65 10.68
C ALA A 302 14.24 0.75 10.56
N ARG A 303 13.45 1.80 10.86
CA ARG A 303 13.95 3.18 10.92
C ARG A 303 14.90 3.39 12.09
N ARG A 304 14.52 3.01 13.31
CA ARG A 304 15.37 3.16 14.51
C ARG A 304 16.73 2.46 14.35
N GLY A 305 16.76 1.30 13.72
CA GLY A 305 18.01 0.57 13.47
C GLY A 305 19.03 1.34 12.60
N ARG A 306 18.59 2.36 11.86
CA ARG A 306 19.47 3.28 11.12
C ARG A 306 19.92 4.48 11.92
N ASP A 307 19.02 5.01 12.77
CA ASP A 307 19.28 6.19 13.58
C ASP A 307 20.26 5.91 14.74
N VAL A 308 20.52 4.63 15.04
CA VAL A 308 21.58 4.20 15.96
C VAL A 308 22.90 4.11 15.15
N PRO A 309 23.90 4.97 15.43
CA PRO A 309 25.22 4.82 14.83
C PRO A 309 25.73 3.41 15.15
N PRO A 310 26.44 2.73 14.22
CA PRO A 310 27.06 1.45 14.54
C PRO A 310 27.86 1.67 15.82
N ALA A 311 27.51 0.94 16.88
CA ALA A 311 28.23 1.02 18.14
C ALA A 311 29.71 0.93 17.80
N ALA A 312 30.46 1.98 18.11
CA ALA A 312 31.89 2.02 17.88
C ALA A 312 32.41 0.70 18.44
N SER A 313 32.89 -0.17 17.55
CA SER A 313 33.49 -1.43 17.95
C SER A 313 34.62 -1.04 18.87
N VAL A 314 34.42 -1.22 20.17
CA VAL A 314 35.44 -1.07 21.18
C VAL A 314 36.50 -2.09 20.80
N LYS A 315 37.56 -1.60 20.16
CA LYS A 315 38.83 -2.30 20.04
C LYS A 315 39.63 -2.04 21.30
#